data_AF-A0A2L2NLX9-F1
#
_entry.id   AF-A0A2L2NLX9-F1
#
_cell.length_a   1.000
_cell.length_b   1.000
_cell.length_c   1.000
_cell.angle_alpha   90.00
_cell.angle_beta   90.00
_cell.angle_gamma   90.00
#
_symmetry.space_group_name_H-M   'P 1'
#
loop_
_entity.id
_entity.type
_entity.pdbx_description
1 polymer ?
#
loop_
_entity_poly.entity_id
_entity_poly.type
_entity_poly.pdbx_seq_one_letter_code
_entity_poly.pdbx_strand_id
1 'polypeptide(L)'
;MAALNNQKTNSQNRLSLVSSFYEKSQVTQIRLRIHIPKCYLQAPVISQLISTYGLVVNITNAMLHPNADAEGCFDIELRGTVPQISSGLAYLESLNIRIVGKPNANGDSWFY
;
A
#
# COMPACT_ATOMS: atom_id res chain seq x y z
N MET A 1 -35.52 -38.60 -35.94
CA MET A 1 -35.83 -37.77 -34.76
C MET A 1 -34.70 -37.89 -33.76
N ALA A 2 -34.40 -36.77 -33.06
CA ALA A 2 -33.48 -36.57 -31.94
C ALA A 2 -31.97 -36.62 -32.25
N ALA A 3 -31.10 -35.75 -31.72
CA ALA A 3 -31.16 -34.35 -31.29
C ALA A 3 -29.68 -33.94 -31.15
N LEU A 4 -29.31 -32.73 -31.60
CA LEU A 4 -27.99 -32.14 -31.35
C LEU A 4 -27.76 -31.97 -29.84
N ASN A 5 -26.52 -32.15 -29.37
CA ASN A 5 -26.03 -31.31 -28.27
C ASN A 5 -24.53 -31.07 -28.33
N ASN A 6 -24.16 -29.90 -28.86
CA ASN A 6 -22.82 -29.35 -28.87
C ASN A 6 -22.47 -28.81 -27.48
N GLN A 7 -21.67 -29.54 -26.70
CA GLN A 7 -20.98 -28.96 -25.55
C GLN A 7 -19.69 -28.27 -26.00
N LYS A 8 -19.83 -27.07 -26.58
CA LYS A 8 -18.69 -26.14 -26.68
C LYS A 8 -18.46 -25.53 -25.30
N THR A 9 -17.38 -25.98 -24.69
CA THR A 9 -16.92 -25.71 -23.33
C THR A 9 -16.80 -24.22 -23.01
N ASN A 10 -17.39 -23.83 -21.87
CA ASN A 10 -17.39 -22.54 -21.18
C ASN A 10 -15.98 -22.14 -20.63
N SER A 11 -14.92 -22.32 -21.44
CA SER A 11 -13.54 -22.05 -21.01
C SER A 11 -13.17 -20.57 -21.16
N GLN A 12 -13.82 -19.84 -22.08
CA GLN A 12 -13.49 -18.45 -22.39
C GLN A 12 -13.95 -17.47 -21.30
N ASN A 13 -15.07 -17.73 -20.62
CA ASN A 13 -15.59 -16.84 -19.56
C ASN A 13 -14.83 -16.96 -18.23
N ARG A 14 -14.17 -18.09 -17.94
CA ARG A 14 -13.36 -18.21 -16.71
C ARG A 14 -12.04 -17.46 -16.81
N LEU A 15 -11.46 -17.37 -18.01
CA LEU A 15 -10.22 -16.64 -18.26
C LEU A 15 -10.42 -15.13 -18.21
N SER A 16 -11.54 -14.61 -18.73
CA SER A 16 -11.86 -13.17 -18.68
C SER A 16 -12.18 -12.67 -17.26
N LEU A 17 -12.80 -13.50 -16.42
CA LEU A 17 -13.00 -13.18 -15.01
C LEU A 17 -11.66 -13.15 -14.26
N VAL A 18 -10.80 -14.16 -14.45
CA VAL A 18 -9.46 -14.19 -13.82
C VAL A 18 -8.60 -13.00 -14.21
N SER A 19 -8.59 -12.58 -15.48
CA SER A 19 -7.84 -11.40 -15.90
C SER A 19 -8.40 -10.10 -15.31
N SER A 20 -9.72 -9.97 -15.19
CA SER A 20 -10.35 -8.80 -14.54
C SER A 20 -10.01 -8.68 -13.04
N PHE A 21 -9.80 -9.80 -12.34
CA PHE A 21 -9.32 -9.80 -10.96
C PHE A 21 -7.82 -9.51 -10.88
N TYR A 22 -7.03 -9.97 -11.85
CA TYR A 22 -5.59 -9.67 -11.93
C TYR A 22 -5.31 -8.19 -12.14
N GLU A 23 -6.09 -7.50 -12.98
CA GLU A 23 -5.98 -6.05 -13.18
C GLU A 23 -6.40 -5.25 -11.94
N LYS A 24 -7.36 -5.76 -11.16
CA LYS A 24 -7.76 -5.19 -9.86
C LYS A 24 -6.78 -5.49 -8.72
N SER A 25 -5.90 -6.46 -8.92
CA SER A 25 -5.01 -7.01 -7.89
C SER A 25 -3.53 -6.74 -8.18
N GLN A 26 -3.22 -5.80 -9.09
CA GLN A 26 -1.83 -5.40 -9.28
C GLN A 26 -1.30 -4.78 -7.98
N VAL A 27 -0.45 -5.56 -7.30
CA VAL A 27 0.30 -5.10 -6.14
C VAL A 27 1.35 -4.13 -6.68
N THR A 28 1.28 -2.90 -6.22
CA THR A 28 2.25 -1.85 -6.52
C THR A 28 3.07 -1.56 -5.26
N GLN A 29 4.13 -0.76 -5.45
CA GLN A 29 4.99 -0.30 -4.38
C GLN A 29 5.21 1.20 -4.50
N ILE A 30 5.25 1.88 -3.35
CA ILE A 30 5.63 3.29 -3.28
C ILE A 30 6.63 3.49 -2.14
N ARG A 31 7.54 4.45 -2.31
CA ARG A 31 8.44 4.90 -1.25
C ARG A 31 8.09 6.31 -0.84
N LEU A 32 8.13 6.56 0.46
CA LEU A 32 7.84 7.87 1.04
C LEU A 32 8.50 8.00 2.40
N ARG A 33 8.65 9.25 2.82
CA ARG A 33 9.07 9.61 4.17
C ARG A 33 7.86 10.08 4.96
N ILE A 34 7.65 9.52 6.15
CA ILE A 34 6.68 10.03 7.12
C ILE A 34 7.37 10.67 8.30
N HIS A 35 6.81 11.77 8.78
CA HIS A 35 7.18 12.37 10.06
C HIS A 35 6.06 12.12 11.06
N ILE A 36 6.32 11.26 12.05
CA ILE A 36 5.36 10.90 13.09
C ILE A 36 5.57 11.85 14.28
N PRO A 37 4.58 12.70 14.59
CA PRO A 37 4.61 13.56 15.76
C PRO A 37 4.60 12.75 17.06
N LYS A 38 5.08 13.36 18.14
CA LYS A 38 5.23 12.66 19.43
C LYS A 38 3.93 12.22 20.09
N CYS A 39 2.85 12.93 19.82
CA CYS A 39 1.52 12.53 20.29
C CYS A 39 1.13 11.13 19.79
N TYR A 40 1.76 10.64 18.71
CA TYR A 40 1.53 9.31 18.15
C TYR A 40 2.62 8.29 18.49
N LEU A 41 3.62 8.60 19.34
CA LEU A 41 4.65 7.63 19.75
C LEU A 41 4.08 6.42 20.49
N GLN A 42 3.00 6.61 21.23
CA GLN A 42 2.29 5.52 21.92
C GLN A 42 1.20 4.87 21.04
N ALA A 43 0.94 5.43 19.85
CA ALA A 43 -0.04 4.88 18.92
C ALA A 43 0.66 3.93 17.93
N PRO A 44 0.09 2.76 17.64
CA PRO A 44 0.71 1.79 16.74
C PRO A 44 0.44 2.14 15.26
N VAL A 45 0.84 3.35 14.82
CA VAL A 45 0.51 3.91 13.49
C VAL A 45 0.94 2.96 12.36
N ILE A 46 2.20 2.52 12.37
CA ILE A 46 2.71 1.60 11.33
C ILE A 46 2.01 0.24 11.41
N SER A 47 1.72 -0.25 12.61
CA SER A 47 1.00 -1.52 12.76
C SER A 47 -0.43 -1.44 12.24
N GLN A 48 -1.09 -0.27 12.35
CA GLN A 48 -2.43 -0.05 11.79
C GLN A 48 -2.40 -0.02 10.25
N LEU A 49 -1.35 0.54 9.63
CA LEU A 49 -1.15 0.42 8.18
C LEU A 49 -1.16 -1.05 7.72
N ILE A 50 -0.52 -1.92 8.50
CA ILE A 50 -0.43 -3.35 8.20
C ILE A 50 -1.77 -4.05 8.47
N SER A 51 -2.30 -3.94 9.68
CA SER A 51 -3.43 -4.75 10.14
C SER A 51 -4.78 -4.27 9.62
N THR A 52 -4.98 -2.96 9.49
CA THR A 52 -6.27 -2.37 9.07
C THR A 52 -6.36 -2.22 7.56
N TYR A 53 -5.27 -1.81 6.90
CA TYR A 53 -5.26 -1.53 5.47
C TYR A 53 -4.64 -2.65 4.62
N GLY A 54 -4.10 -3.70 5.27
CA GLY A 54 -3.52 -4.86 4.59
C GLY A 54 -2.27 -4.52 3.80
N LEU A 55 -1.52 -3.50 4.22
CA LEU A 55 -0.28 -3.09 3.59
C LEU A 55 0.90 -3.90 4.12
N VAL A 56 1.88 -4.16 3.26
CA VAL A 56 3.21 -4.55 3.70
C VAL A 56 4.04 -3.28 3.82
N VAL A 57 4.61 -3.06 5.00
CA VAL A 57 5.46 -1.90 5.28
C VAL A 57 6.89 -2.39 5.49
N ASN A 58 7.82 -1.88 4.70
CA ASN A 58 9.25 -2.06 4.92
C ASN A 58 9.87 -0.74 5.37
N ILE A 59 10.52 -0.72 6.53
CA ILE A 59 11.21 0.47 7.05
C ILE A 59 12.65 0.43 6.54
N THR A 60 13.00 1.38 5.68
CA THR A 60 14.30 1.44 5.01
C THR A 60 15.29 2.35 5.73
N ASN A 61 14.79 3.37 6.41
CA ASN A 61 15.57 4.23 7.29
C ASN A 61 14.66 4.81 8.38
N ALA A 62 15.20 5.06 9.57
CA ALA A 62 14.48 5.68 10.67
C ALA A 62 15.41 6.57 11.48
N MET A 63 14.96 7.79 11.75
CA MET A 63 15.62 8.71 12.66
C MET A 63 14.66 9.01 13.81
N LEU A 64 14.98 8.45 14.97
CA LEU A 64 14.24 8.63 16.22
C LEU A 64 15.12 9.43 17.17
N HIS A 65 14.63 10.62 17.54
CA HIS A 65 15.34 11.44 18.51
C HIS A 65 14.92 11.05 19.94
N PRO A 66 15.88 10.76 20.83
CA PRO A 66 15.58 10.44 22.23
C PRO A 66 15.02 11.65 22.98
N ASN A 67 15.32 12.88 22.53
CA ASN A 67 14.78 14.10 23.13
C ASN A 67 13.37 14.42 22.64
N ALA A 68 12.51 14.74 23.60
CA ALA A 68 11.06 14.88 23.51
C ALA A 68 10.54 16.05 22.66
N ASP A 69 11.37 16.72 21.85
CA ASP A 69 10.91 17.82 20.98
C ASP A 69 10.94 17.54 19.47
N ALA A 70 11.73 16.57 18.98
CA ALA A 70 11.82 16.28 17.54
C ALA A 70 10.94 15.11 17.08
N GLU A 71 10.24 15.29 15.95
CA GLU A 71 9.42 14.26 15.30
C GLU A 71 10.26 13.05 14.86
N GLY A 72 9.65 11.86 14.90
CA GLY A 72 10.27 10.65 14.35
C GLY A 72 10.17 10.66 12.83
N CYS A 73 11.27 10.48 12.13
CA CYS A 73 11.30 10.45 10.67
C CYS A 73 11.51 9.00 10.19
N PHE A 74 10.67 8.52 9.29
CA PHE A 74 10.74 7.15 8.77
C PHE A 74 10.66 7.14 7.25
N ASP A 75 11.65 6.55 6.62
CA ASP A 75 11.63 6.23 5.20
C ASP A 75 11.05 4.83 5.05
N ILE A 76 9.86 4.75 4.45
CA ILE A 76 9.12 3.49 4.32
C ILE A 76 8.82 3.18 2.85
N GLU A 77 8.79 1.89 2.56
CA GLU A 77 8.23 1.35 1.34
C GLU A 77 6.90 0.66 1.68
N LEU A 78 5.83 1.11 1.03
CA LEU A 78 4.50 0.51 1.14
C LEU A 78 4.26 -0.38 -0.07
N ARG A 79 3.85 -1.63 0.16
CA ARG A 79 3.41 -2.54 -0.89
C ARG A 79 1.97 -2.98 -0.65
N GLY A 80 1.18 -2.95 -1.70
CA GLY A 80 -0.24 -3.30 -1.67
C GLY A 80 -0.92 -2.96 -2.98
N THR A 81 -2.20 -3.23 -3.09
CA THR A 81 -3.00 -2.76 -4.22
C THR A 81 -3.17 -1.23 -4.16
N VAL A 82 -3.42 -0.59 -5.30
CA VAL A 82 -3.65 0.87 -5.36
C VAL A 82 -4.72 1.34 -4.36
N PRO A 83 -5.89 0.66 -4.21
CA PRO A 83 -6.87 1.05 -3.20
C PRO A 83 -6.35 0.95 -1.76
N GLN A 84 -5.61 -0.11 -1.41
CA GLN A 84 -5.05 -0.27 -0.06
C GLN A 84 -4.05 0.83 0.26
N ILE A 85 -3.17 1.15 -0.69
CA ILE A 85 -2.20 2.24 -0.52
C ILE A 85 -2.93 3.57 -0.39
N SER A 86 -3.93 3.83 -1.22
CA SER A 86 -4.73 5.05 -1.13
C SER A 86 -5.43 5.18 0.22
N SER A 87 -6.00 4.10 0.77
CA SER A 87 -6.63 4.11 2.09
C SER A 87 -5.62 4.30 3.22
N GLY A 88 -4.44 3.69 3.12
CA GLY A 88 -3.36 3.89 4.10
C GLY A 88 -2.80 5.32 4.08
N LEU A 89 -2.68 5.94 2.91
CA LEU A 89 -2.28 7.34 2.79
C LEU A 89 -3.35 8.28 3.39
N ALA A 90 -4.63 8.05 3.10
CA ALA A 90 -5.72 8.83 3.68
C ALA A 90 -5.76 8.71 5.22
N TYR A 91 -5.41 7.54 5.77
CA TYR A 91 -5.25 7.35 7.20
C TYR A 91 -4.13 8.21 7.78
N LEU A 92 -2.94 8.20 7.17
CA LEU A 92 -1.82 9.04 7.60
C LEU A 92 -2.19 10.54 7.55
N GLU A 93 -2.88 10.96 6.49
CA GLU A 93 -3.39 12.33 6.36
C GLU A 93 -4.40 12.68 7.46
N SER A 94 -5.30 11.76 7.82
CA SER A 94 -6.28 11.97 8.90
C SER A 94 -5.66 12.11 10.29
N LEU A 95 -4.45 11.58 10.48
CA LEU A 95 -3.65 11.78 11.68
C LEU A 95 -2.77 13.04 11.61
N ASN A 96 -2.90 13.84 10.55
CA ASN A 96 -2.03 14.99 10.27
C ASN A 96 -0.54 14.60 10.23
N ILE A 97 -0.22 13.36 9.85
CA ILE A 97 1.17 12.91 9.66
C ILE A 97 1.70 13.53 8.38
N ARG A 98 2.86 14.18 8.48
CA ARG A 98 3.49 14.81 7.31
C ARG A 98 4.14 13.74 6.45
N ILE A 99 3.76 13.72 5.17
CA ILE A 99 4.30 12.83 4.14
C ILE A 99 5.20 13.65 3.21
N VAL A 100 6.43 13.17 2.97
CA VAL A 100 7.43 13.81 2.11
C VAL A 100 7.90 12.80 1.06
N GLY A 101 8.01 13.28 -0.18
CA GLY A 101 8.41 12.47 -1.34
C GLY A 101 7.26 12.24 -2.32
N LYS A 102 7.59 12.04 -3.59
CA LYS A 102 6.64 11.59 -4.60
C LYS A 102 6.65 10.06 -4.63
N PRO A 103 5.47 9.42 -4.66
CA PRO A 103 5.36 7.99 -4.92
C PRO A 103 5.99 7.70 -6.28
N ASN A 104 7.17 7.08 -6.26
CA ASN A 104 7.87 6.61 -7.44
C ASN A 104 7.44 5.17 -7.72
N ALA A 105 6.51 5.01 -8.66
CA ALA A 105 6.07 3.70 -9.13
C ALA A 105 7.22 2.82 -9.67
N ASN A 106 8.35 3.44 -10.01
CA ASN A 106 9.48 2.83 -10.69
C ASN A 106 10.60 2.36 -9.75
N GLY A 107 10.46 2.48 -8.41
CA GLY A 107 11.36 1.86 -7.43
C GLY A 107 12.80 2.41 -7.31
N ASP A 108 13.28 3.24 -8.24
CA ASP A 108 14.72 3.44 -8.43
C ASP A 108 15.30 4.80 -7.98
N SER A 109 14.58 5.64 -7.23
CA SER A 109 15.20 6.87 -6.71
C SER A 109 14.62 7.34 -5.38
N TRP A 110 15.40 7.21 -4.31
CA TRP A 110 15.28 8.10 -3.16
C TRP A 110 15.69 9.49 -3.65
N PHE A 111 14.88 10.51 -3.37
CA PHE A 111 15.16 11.90 -3.73
C PHE A 111 16.62 12.26 -3.43
N TYR A 112 17.36 12.67 -4.47
CA TYR A 112 18.56 13.51 -4.34
C TYR A 112 18.13 14.92 -3.90
#